data_AF-A0A352CCR8-F1
#
_entry.id   AF-A0A352CCR8-F1
#
_cell.length_a   1.000
_cell.length_b   1.000
_cell.length_c   1.000
_cell.angle_alpha   90.00
_cell.angle_beta   90.00
_cell.angle_gamma   90.00
#
_symmetry.space_group_name_H-M   'P 1'
#
loop_
_entity.id
_entity.type
_entity.pdbx_description
1 polymer ?
#
loop_
_entity_poly.entity_id
_entity_poly.type
_entity_poly.pdbx_seq_one_letter_code
_entity_poly.pdbx_strand_id
1 'polypeptide(L)'
;MTTKPITFNVHLVSDSTGETLSAIMRSCVAQFENVEALEHTYYLIRSEQRLQRVLDELRVTPGLVMFTIAEEKLRASLERECRLLGVPYVSVLDQPLKAFSRYLGLEMSHKVGAQREMTEEYFRRIEALNFAMAHDDGQNTDDYDEADVILLGVSRTSKTPTSIYLGQRGVKVANLPLVPGASLPPIFARLTKPLVVGLTINLDRLVQIRANRLSSLAETRQT
;
A
#
# COMPACT_ATOMS: atom_id res chain seq x y z
N MET A 1 -5.56 19.15 31.15
CA MET A 1 -6.93 18.75 30.79
C MET A 1 -6.90 18.39 29.32
N THR A 2 -6.99 17.11 28.95
CA THR A 2 -7.04 16.68 27.55
C THR A 2 -8.43 16.97 27.01
N THR A 3 -8.53 17.96 26.12
CA THR A 3 -9.76 18.28 25.40
C THR A 3 -10.16 17.10 24.52
N LYS A 4 -11.45 16.75 24.53
CA LYS A 4 -11.99 15.69 23.66
C LYS A 4 -11.77 16.07 22.19
N PRO A 5 -11.37 15.14 21.31
CA PRO A 5 -11.18 15.44 19.90
C PRO A 5 -12.48 15.81 19.19
N ILE A 6 -12.38 16.70 18.21
CA ILE A 6 -13.48 17.03 17.29
C ILE A 6 -13.57 15.90 16.28
N THR A 7 -14.64 15.11 16.37
CA THR A 7 -14.91 13.99 15.47
C THR A 7 -15.76 14.43 14.28
N PHE A 8 -15.40 14.03 13.05
CA PHE A 8 -16.20 14.31 11.86
C PHE A 8 -16.17 13.16 10.84
N ASN A 9 -17.26 12.97 10.09
CA ASN A 9 -17.30 11.99 9.00
C ASN A 9 -16.60 12.53 7.75
N VAL A 10 -15.80 11.68 7.11
CA VAL A 10 -15.22 11.94 5.79
C VAL A 10 -15.46 10.75 4.86
N HIS A 11 -16.04 11.01 3.69
CA HIS A 11 -16.36 10.00 2.67
C HIS A 11 -15.36 10.12 1.53
N LEU A 12 -14.59 9.06 1.30
CA LEU A 12 -13.60 8.96 0.22
C LEU A 12 -14.19 8.14 -0.93
N VAL A 13 -14.54 8.78 -2.04
CA VAL A 13 -15.22 8.13 -3.18
C VAL A 13 -14.31 8.10 -4.41
N SER A 14 -13.91 6.91 -4.85
CA SER A 14 -12.99 6.76 -6.00
C SER A 14 -13.51 5.75 -7.02
N ASP A 15 -13.32 6.07 -8.31
CA ASP A 15 -13.50 5.12 -9.42
C ASP A 15 -12.33 4.13 -9.59
N SER A 16 -11.27 4.27 -8.78
CA SER A 16 -10.04 3.45 -8.79
C SER A 16 -9.76 2.88 -7.39
N THR A 17 -8.48 2.78 -6.99
CA THR A 17 -8.03 2.22 -5.71
C THR A 17 -8.21 3.16 -4.51
N GLY A 18 -8.37 4.46 -4.76
CA GLY A 18 -8.55 5.48 -3.72
C GLY A 18 -7.31 5.85 -2.92
N GLU A 19 -6.13 5.28 -3.23
CA GLU A 19 -4.87 5.58 -2.54
C GLU A 19 -4.54 7.07 -2.53
N THR A 20 -4.78 7.77 -3.65
CA THR A 20 -4.59 9.22 -3.76
C THR A 20 -5.49 9.99 -2.79
N LEU A 21 -6.76 9.58 -2.64
CA LEU A 21 -7.68 10.22 -1.69
C LEU A 21 -7.22 10.01 -0.26
N SER A 22 -6.86 8.78 0.10
CA SER A 22 -6.42 8.45 1.46
C SER A 22 -5.14 9.19 1.83
N ALA A 23 -4.18 9.31 0.90
CA ALA A 23 -2.95 10.06 1.11
C ALA A 23 -3.22 11.57 1.32
N ILE A 24 -4.08 12.17 0.48
CA ILE A 24 -4.44 13.59 0.59
C ILE A 24 -5.22 13.85 1.88
N MET A 25 -6.24 13.05 2.19
CA MET A 25 -7.05 13.21 3.39
C MET A 25 -6.18 13.12 4.65
N ARG A 26 -5.29 12.11 4.76
CA ARG A 26 -4.37 11.99 5.90
C ARG A 26 -3.44 13.20 6.02
N SER A 27 -2.95 13.71 4.89
CA SER A 27 -2.11 14.91 4.86
C SER A 27 -2.86 16.15 5.34
N CYS A 28 -4.14 16.30 4.96
CA CYS A 28 -5.01 17.37 5.42
C CYS A 28 -5.29 17.28 6.92
N VAL A 29 -5.70 16.10 7.41
CA VAL A 29 -6.02 15.87 8.84
C VAL A 29 -4.81 16.16 9.72
N ALA A 30 -3.60 15.80 9.28
CA ALA A 30 -2.36 16.08 10.01
C ALA A 30 -2.06 17.58 10.22
N GLN A 31 -2.73 18.49 9.49
CA GLN A 31 -2.60 19.94 9.69
C GLN A 31 -3.48 20.49 10.83
N PHE A 32 -4.33 19.67 11.43
CA PHE A 32 -5.24 20.08 12.49
C PHE A 32 -4.93 19.34 13.79
N GLU A 33 -4.83 20.09 14.89
CA GLU A 33 -4.73 19.52 16.22
C GLU A 33 -6.10 19.12 16.75
N ASN A 34 -6.15 18.05 17.57
CA ASN A 34 -7.35 17.61 18.29
C ASN A 34 -8.56 17.30 17.38
N VAL A 35 -8.33 16.73 16.21
CA VAL A 35 -9.38 16.22 15.30
C VAL A 35 -9.27 14.71 15.12
N GLU A 36 -10.41 14.06 14.90
CA GLU A 36 -10.49 12.64 14.58
C GLU A 36 -11.44 12.44 13.39
N ALA A 37 -10.89 11.96 12.27
CA ALA A 37 -11.67 11.69 11.08
C ALA A 37 -12.27 10.27 11.15
N LEU A 38 -13.59 10.19 11.03
CA LEU A 38 -14.31 8.92 10.85
C LEU A 38 -14.36 8.62 9.35
N GLU A 39 -13.42 7.80 8.90
CA GLU A 39 -13.21 7.50 7.48
C GLU A 39 -14.24 6.49 6.94
N HIS A 40 -14.93 6.88 5.87
CA HIS A 40 -15.82 6.02 5.08
C HIS A 40 -15.28 5.90 3.65
N THR A 41 -14.78 4.72 3.26
CA THR A 41 -14.07 4.55 1.99
C THR A 41 -14.86 3.74 0.97
N TYR A 42 -14.97 4.25 -0.25
CA TYR A 42 -15.71 3.64 -1.35
C TYR A 42 -14.83 3.62 -2.60
N TYR A 43 -14.33 2.44 -2.94
CA TYR A 43 -13.43 2.24 -4.07
C TYR A 43 -14.13 1.54 -5.24
N LEU A 44 -13.57 1.67 -6.44
CA LEU A 44 -14.09 1.07 -7.67
C LEU A 44 -15.56 1.44 -7.94
N ILE A 45 -15.92 2.70 -7.69
CA ILE A 45 -17.24 3.27 -7.97
C ILE A 45 -17.31 3.63 -9.46
N ARG A 46 -17.69 2.64 -10.27
CA ARG A 46 -17.75 2.71 -11.75
C ARG A 46 -19.14 2.47 -12.32
N SER A 47 -20.17 2.50 -11.47
CA SER A 47 -21.55 2.32 -11.91
C SER A 47 -22.50 3.08 -11.01
N GLU A 48 -23.64 3.46 -11.57
CA GLU A 48 -24.70 4.17 -10.84
C GLU A 48 -25.21 3.35 -9.65
N GLN A 49 -25.33 2.04 -9.81
CA GLN A 49 -25.79 1.16 -8.73
C GLN A 49 -24.82 1.18 -7.53
N ARG A 50 -23.51 1.18 -7.79
CA ARG A 50 -22.49 1.29 -6.73
C ARG A 50 -22.53 2.67 -6.10
N LEU A 51 -22.61 3.71 -6.92
CA LEU A 51 -22.72 5.08 -6.44
C LEU A 51 -23.97 5.25 -5.56
N GLN A 52 -25.10 4.67 -5.93
CA GLN A 52 -26.34 4.79 -5.16
C GLN A 52 -26.17 4.30 -3.72
N ARG A 53 -25.45 3.19 -3.51
CA ARG A 53 -25.14 2.70 -2.16
C ARG A 53 -24.31 3.71 -1.36
N VAL A 54 -23.36 4.38 -2.01
CA VAL A 54 -22.58 5.46 -1.37
C VAL A 54 -23.48 6.63 -0.98
N LEU A 55 -24.42 7.00 -1.84
CA LEU A 55 -25.38 8.08 -1.55
C LEU A 55 -26.31 7.72 -0.40
N ASP A 56 -26.75 6.46 -0.31
CA ASP A 56 -27.59 6.00 0.78
C ASP A 56 -26.85 6.08 2.13
N GLU A 57 -25.58 5.67 2.17
CA GLU A 57 -24.73 5.81 3.36
C GLU A 57 -24.47 7.29 3.73
N LEU A 58 -24.25 8.15 2.73
CA LEU A 58 -24.04 9.59 2.94
C LEU A 58 -25.27 10.28 3.55
N ARG A 59 -26.48 9.79 3.26
CA ARG A 59 -27.73 10.29 3.89
C ARG A 59 -27.84 9.88 5.36
N VAL A 60 -27.37 8.68 5.70
CA VAL A 60 -27.40 8.17 7.07
C VAL A 60 -26.29 8.81 7.92
N THR A 61 -25.12 9.02 7.32
CA THR A 61 -23.95 9.59 7.98
C THR A 61 -23.42 10.79 7.17
N PRO A 62 -24.02 11.98 7.28
CA PRO A 62 -23.53 13.15 6.54
C PRO A 62 -22.11 13.54 6.96
N GLY A 63 -21.30 13.97 5.99
CA GLY A 63 -19.88 14.30 6.20
C GLY A 63 -19.23 14.95 4.99
N LEU A 64 -17.96 15.35 5.15
CA LEU A 64 -17.15 15.88 4.05
C LEU A 64 -16.94 14.81 2.99
N VAL A 65 -17.20 15.13 1.72
CA VAL A 65 -16.98 14.20 0.60
C VAL A 65 -15.72 14.58 -0.17
N MET A 66 -14.73 13.70 -0.22
CA MET A 66 -13.56 13.85 -1.09
C MET A 66 -13.63 12.78 -2.18
N PHE A 67 -13.46 13.14 -3.44
CA PHE A 67 -13.60 12.18 -4.52
C PHE A 67 -12.62 12.33 -5.69
N THR A 68 -12.45 11.22 -6.41
CA THR A 68 -11.76 11.11 -7.70
C THR A 68 -12.64 10.27 -8.63
N ILE A 69 -13.56 10.92 -9.33
CA ILE A 69 -14.45 10.29 -10.30
C ILE A 69 -14.24 11.01 -11.63
N ALA A 70 -13.74 10.29 -12.64
CA ALA A 70 -13.52 10.84 -13.97
C ALA A 70 -14.80 10.86 -14.82
N GLU A 71 -15.70 9.87 -14.64
CA GLU A 71 -16.96 9.80 -15.39
C GLU A 71 -17.90 10.94 -14.98
N GLU A 72 -18.21 11.84 -15.92
CA GLU A 72 -19.01 13.03 -15.66
C GLU A 72 -20.41 12.73 -15.13
N LYS A 73 -21.03 11.64 -15.60
CA LYS A 73 -22.38 11.25 -15.16
C LYS A 73 -22.42 10.87 -13.68
N LEU A 74 -21.49 10.03 -13.24
CA LEU A 74 -21.36 9.63 -11.84
C LEU A 74 -20.97 10.83 -10.96
N ARG A 75 -20.04 11.64 -11.44
CA ARG A 75 -19.62 12.87 -10.78
C ARG A 75 -20.80 13.82 -10.55
N ALA A 76 -21.56 14.12 -11.60
CA ALA A 76 -22.71 15.02 -11.52
C ALA A 76 -23.77 14.51 -10.54
N SER A 77 -24.00 13.19 -10.50
CA SER A 77 -24.92 12.57 -9.55
C SER A 77 -24.45 12.74 -8.10
N LEU A 78 -23.16 12.46 -7.82
CA LEU A 78 -22.56 12.63 -6.49
C LEU A 78 -22.62 14.10 -6.04
N GLU A 79 -22.18 15.03 -6.88
CA GLU A 79 -22.18 16.46 -6.54
C GLU A 79 -23.60 16.99 -6.33
N ARG A 80 -24.58 16.53 -7.11
CA ARG A 80 -25.98 16.88 -6.92
C ARG A 80 -26.48 16.43 -5.56
N GLU A 81 -26.20 15.19 -5.17
CA GLU A 81 -26.60 14.68 -3.86
C GLU A 81 -25.94 15.46 -2.72
N CYS A 82 -24.63 15.75 -2.85
CA CYS A 82 -23.92 16.56 -1.86
C CYS A 82 -24.55 17.95 -1.71
N ARG A 83 -24.94 18.59 -2.82
CA ARG A 83 -25.66 19.87 -2.82
C ARG A 83 -27.04 19.77 -2.15
N LEU A 84 -27.78 18.69 -2.41
CA LEU A 84 -29.10 18.46 -1.80
C LEU A 84 -29.01 18.25 -0.29
N LEU A 85 -27.97 17.54 0.18
CA LEU A 85 -27.73 17.29 1.60
C LEU A 85 -27.04 18.47 2.32
N GLY A 86 -26.58 19.48 1.58
CA GLY A 86 -25.84 20.62 2.14
C GLY A 86 -24.46 20.23 2.70
N VAL A 87 -23.88 19.11 2.25
CA VAL A 87 -22.57 18.65 2.72
C VAL A 87 -21.45 19.20 1.83
N PRO A 88 -20.30 19.57 2.40
CA PRO A 88 -19.15 20.01 1.62
C PRO A 88 -18.57 18.85 0.80
N TYR A 89 -18.15 19.14 -0.43
CA TYR A 89 -17.52 18.17 -1.31
C TYR A 89 -16.36 18.76 -2.09
N VAL A 90 -15.36 17.93 -2.41
CA VAL A 90 -14.17 18.32 -3.17
C VAL A 90 -13.71 17.22 -4.13
N SER A 91 -13.55 17.58 -5.41
CA SER A 91 -12.75 16.80 -6.35
C SER A 91 -11.28 17.12 -6.13
N VAL A 92 -10.50 16.17 -5.60
CA VAL A 92 -9.12 16.45 -5.19
C VAL A 92 -8.16 16.67 -6.37
N LEU A 93 -8.53 16.19 -7.56
CA LEU A 93 -7.70 16.28 -8.76
C LEU A 93 -8.06 17.46 -9.68
N ASP A 94 -9.19 18.13 -9.46
CA ASP A 94 -9.64 19.21 -10.35
C ASP A 94 -8.61 20.33 -10.49
N GLN A 95 -8.05 20.81 -9.38
CA GLN A 95 -7.08 21.91 -9.39
C GLN A 95 -5.73 21.51 -10.00
N PRO A 96 -5.10 20.39 -9.59
CA PRO A 96 -3.91 19.89 -10.26
C PRO A 96 -4.13 19.69 -11.76
N LEU A 97 -5.19 18.98 -12.17
CA LEU A 97 -5.42 18.69 -13.59
C LEU A 97 -5.65 19.95 -14.42
N LYS A 98 -6.35 20.96 -13.90
CA LYS A 98 -6.49 22.27 -14.56
C LYS A 98 -5.14 22.97 -14.73
N ALA A 99 -4.25 22.90 -13.73
CA ALA A 99 -2.91 23.46 -13.82
C ALA A 99 -2.06 22.74 -14.89
N PHE A 100 -2.11 21.41 -14.93
CA PHE A 100 -1.43 20.60 -15.95
C PHE A 100 -1.96 20.90 -17.36
N SER A 101 -3.28 20.94 -17.55
CA SER A 101 -3.90 21.24 -18.85
C SER A 101 -3.45 22.61 -19.38
N ARG A 102 -3.44 23.64 -18.53
CA ARG A 102 -2.97 24.98 -18.91
C ARG A 102 -1.48 25.02 -19.22
N TYR A 103 -0.66 24.33 -18.41
CA TYR A 103 0.78 24.31 -18.60
C TYR A 103 1.20 23.56 -19.86
N LEU A 104 0.54 22.43 -20.15
CA LEU A 104 0.84 21.58 -21.29
C LEU A 104 0.14 22.02 -22.58
N GLY A 105 -0.89 22.87 -22.50
CA GLY A 105 -1.72 23.24 -23.66
C GLY A 105 -2.54 22.07 -24.19
N LEU A 106 -2.84 21.08 -23.35
CA LEU A 106 -3.57 19.86 -23.71
C LEU A 106 -4.92 19.82 -22.99
N GLU A 107 -5.96 19.32 -23.68
CA GLU A 107 -7.23 19.00 -23.05
C GLU A 107 -7.13 17.74 -22.19
N MET A 108 -7.91 17.69 -21.12
CA MET A 108 -7.93 16.54 -20.22
C MET A 108 -8.61 15.35 -20.90
N SER A 109 -7.95 14.19 -20.87
CA SER A 109 -8.62 12.94 -21.20
C SER A 109 -9.49 12.52 -20.02
N HIS A 110 -10.82 12.52 -20.19
CA HIS A 110 -11.78 12.07 -19.16
C HIS A 110 -11.85 10.53 -19.03
N LYS A 111 -10.80 9.81 -19.44
CA LYS A 111 -10.77 8.34 -19.40
C LYS A 111 -10.67 7.85 -17.95
N VAL A 112 -11.74 7.21 -17.47
CA VAL A 112 -11.78 6.45 -16.22
C VAL A 112 -10.68 5.38 -16.26
N GLY A 113 -9.82 5.37 -15.24
CA GLY A 113 -8.80 4.33 -15.11
C GLY A 113 -7.58 4.47 -16.02
N ALA A 114 -7.21 5.69 -16.46
CA ALA A 114 -5.93 5.96 -17.14
C ALA A 114 -4.69 5.53 -16.31
N GLN A 115 -4.86 5.23 -15.02
CA GLN A 115 -3.87 4.56 -14.16
C GLN A 115 -3.76 3.04 -14.38
N ARG A 116 -4.42 2.45 -15.38
CA ARG A 116 -4.43 1.02 -15.64
C ARG A 116 -4.18 0.66 -17.10
N GLU A 117 -3.32 1.39 -17.79
CA GLU A 117 -2.49 0.69 -18.74
C GLU A 117 -1.46 -0.09 -17.91
N MET A 118 -1.38 -1.40 -18.11
CA MET A 118 -0.39 -2.26 -17.47
C MET A 118 0.99 -1.77 -17.90
N THR A 119 1.56 -0.83 -17.15
CA THR A 119 2.86 -0.24 -17.44
C THR A 119 3.93 -1.28 -17.23
N GLU A 120 5.06 -1.11 -17.92
CA GLU A 120 6.27 -1.92 -17.68
C GLU A 120 6.62 -1.97 -16.18
N GLU A 121 6.36 -0.89 -15.45
CA GLU A 121 6.53 -0.80 -14.00
C GLU A 121 5.65 -1.79 -13.22
N TYR A 122 4.39 -1.98 -13.62
CA TYR A 122 3.51 -2.98 -12.99
C TYR A 122 4.04 -4.40 -13.21
N PHE A 123 4.43 -4.73 -14.44
CA PHE A 123 5.00 -6.04 -14.75
C PHE A 123 6.31 -6.27 -13.97
N ARG A 124 7.17 -5.26 -13.90
CA ARG A 124 8.40 -5.31 -13.10
C ARG A 124 8.12 -5.58 -11.62
N ARG A 125 7.07 -4.97 -11.05
CA ARG A 125 6.65 -5.23 -9.66
C ARG A 125 6.13 -6.64 -9.44
N ILE A 126 5.33 -7.17 -10.37
CA ILE A 126 4.84 -8.55 -10.29
C ILE A 126 6.00 -9.54 -10.40
N GLU A 127 6.91 -9.32 -11.35
CA GLU A 127 8.10 -10.15 -11.53
C GLU A 127 9.00 -10.12 -10.28
N ALA A 128 9.25 -8.94 -9.72
CA ALA A 128 10.02 -8.77 -8.50
C ALA A 128 9.39 -9.47 -7.28
N LEU A 129 8.07 -9.37 -7.12
CA LEU A 129 7.36 -10.05 -6.04
C LEU A 129 7.40 -11.58 -6.20
N ASN A 130 7.18 -12.08 -7.41
CA ASN A 130 7.28 -13.51 -7.70
C ASN A 130 8.69 -14.04 -7.44
N PHE A 131 9.71 -13.28 -7.85
CA PHE A 131 11.11 -13.59 -7.55
C PHE A 131 11.35 -13.65 -6.04
N ALA A 132 10.87 -12.66 -5.28
CA ALA A 132 11.01 -12.63 -3.82
C ALA A 132 10.31 -13.80 -3.11
N MET A 133 9.14 -14.23 -3.62
CA MET A 133 8.43 -15.39 -3.09
C MET A 133 9.14 -16.70 -3.41
N ALA A 134 9.68 -16.85 -4.62
CA ALA A 134 10.43 -18.04 -5.04
C ALA A 134 11.76 -18.20 -4.29
N HIS A 135 12.33 -17.10 -3.76
CA HIS A 135 13.62 -17.07 -3.10
C HIS A 135 13.56 -16.79 -1.59
N ASP A 136 12.39 -16.97 -0.97
CA ASP A 136 12.21 -16.65 0.45
C ASP A 136 12.94 -17.61 1.40
N ASP A 137 13.03 -18.89 1.02
CA ASP A 137 13.61 -19.96 1.84
C ASP A 137 15.11 -20.20 1.59
N GLY A 138 15.67 -19.57 0.55
CA GLY A 138 17.07 -19.68 0.15
C GLY A 138 17.45 -21.03 -0.47
N GLN A 139 16.49 -21.84 -0.94
CA GLN A 139 16.74 -23.14 -1.56
C GLN A 139 17.16 -23.05 -3.02
N ASN A 140 16.58 -22.09 -3.77
CA ASN A 140 16.95 -21.85 -5.16
C ASN A 140 18.08 -20.81 -5.19
N THR A 141 19.30 -21.21 -5.53
CA THR A 141 20.47 -20.31 -5.52
C THR A 141 21.07 -20.03 -6.88
N ASP A 142 20.58 -20.70 -7.93
CA ASP A 142 21.20 -20.70 -9.26
C ASP A 142 21.04 -19.36 -9.99
N ASP A 143 19.97 -18.63 -9.68
CA ASP A 143 19.57 -17.33 -10.24
C ASP A 143 19.80 -16.15 -9.29
N TYR A 144 20.64 -16.31 -8.25
CA TYR A 144 20.99 -15.21 -7.33
C TYR A 144 21.63 -14.00 -8.02
N ASP A 145 22.28 -14.18 -9.18
CA ASP A 145 22.87 -13.07 -9.95
C ASP A 145 21.80 -12.28 -10.75
N GLU A 146 20.54 -12.71 -10.73
CA GLU A 146 19.38 -11.95 -11.24
C GLU A 146 18.70 -11.11 -10.15
N ALA A 147 19.08 -11.29 -8.88
CA ALA A 147 18.56 -10.48 -7.78
C ALA A 147 19.13 -9.05 -7.84
N ASP A 148 18.31 -8.08 -7.48
CA ASP A 148 18.76 -6.71 -7.20
C ASP A 148 19.39 -6.64 -5.80
N VAL A 149 18.82 -7.39 -4.85
CA VAL A 149 19.25 -7.40 -3.44
C VAL A 149 19.27 -8.84 -2.91
N ILE A 150 20.32 -9.19 -2.16
CA ILE A 150 20.35 -10.41 -1.35
C ILE A 150 20.33 -10.03 0.12
N LEU A 151 19.32 -10.51 0.85
CA LEU A 151 19.23 -10.36 2.31
C LEU A 151 19.83 -11.58 3.00
N LEU A 152 20.93 -11.39 3.73
CA LEU A 152 21.56 -12.43 4.54
C LEU A 152 21.33 -12.20 6.02
N GLY A 153 21.11 -13.26 6.78
CA GLY A 153 20.98 -13.16 8.24
C GLY A 153 20.46 -14.44 8.88
N VAL A 154 20.59 -14.54 10.19
CA VAL A 154 20.10 -15.70 10.96
C VAL A 154 18.57 -15.78 10.95
N SER A 155 18.01 -16.94 11.30
CA SER A 155 16.55 -17.06 11.47
C SER A 155 16.02 -15.99 12.45
N ARG A 156 14.88 -15.38 12.09
CA ARG A 156 14.17 -14.31 12.84
C ARG A 156 14.77 -12.90 12.75
N THR A 157 15.51 -12.58 11.70
CA THR A 157 15.96 -11.19 11.38
C THR A 157 15.02 -10.44 10.42
N SER A 158 13.75 -10.85 10.33
CA SER A 158 12.74 -10.24 9.47
C SER A 158 13.05 -10.21 7.96
N LYS A 159 13.84 -11.18 7.46
CA LYS A 159 14.12 -11.34 6.02
C LYS A 159 12.84 -11.44 5.18
N THR A 160 11.97 -12.41 5.47
CA THR A 160 10.73 -12.65 4.72
C THR A 160 9.79 -11.43 4.63
N PRO A 161 9.45 -10.73 5.73
CA PRO A 161 8.66 -9.50 5.61
C PRO A 161 9.36 -8.40 4.79
N THR A 162 10.68 -8.30 4.90
CA THR A 162 11.47 -7.28 4.20
C THR A 162 11.57 -7.58 2.70
N SER A 163 11.82 -8.83 2.31
CA SER A 163 11.90 -9.24 0.90
C SER A 163 10.56 -9.05 0.19
N ILE A 164 9.44 -9.41 0.83
CA ILE A 164 8.10 -9.19 0.26
C ILE A 164 7.78 -7.70 0.12
N TYR A 165 8.12 -6.88 1.12
CA TYR A 165 7.92 -5.42 1.04
C TYR A 165 8.70 -4.79 -0.12
N LEU A 166 9.96 -5.19 -0.29
CA LEU A 166 10.81 -4.71 -1.39
C LEU A 166 10.32 -5.25 -2.75
N GLY A 167 9.84 -6.48 -2.82
CA GLY A 167 9.22 -7.07 -4.01
C GLY A 167 7.99 -6.28 -4.48
N GLN A 168 7.13 -5.84 -3.56
CA GLN A 168 5.99 -4.96 -3.86
C GLN A 168 6.40 -3.60 -4.45
N ARG A 169 7.66 -3.18 -4.22
CA ARG A 169 8.26 -1.95 -4.76
C ARG A 169 9.03 -2.19 -6.06
N GLY A 170 9.05 -3.41 -6.58
CA GLY A 170 9.72 -3.74 -7.84
C GLY A 170 11.18 -4.14 -7.72
N VAL A 171 11.64 -4.53 -6.53
CA VAL A 171 13.01 -5.00 -6.29
C VAL A 171 13.02 -6.53 -6.21
N LYS A 172 13.82 -7.19 -7.05
CA LYS A 172 14.05 -8.63 -6.98
C LYS A 172 14.93 -8.95 -5.77
N VAL A 173 14.34 -9.55 -4.75
CA VAL A 173 15.06 -9.86 -3.50
C VAL A 173 15.20 -11.38 -3.31
N ALA A 174 16.40 -11.85 -3.00
CA ALA A 174 16.62 -13.23 -2.56
C ALA A 174 17.03 -13.29 -1.08
N ASN A 175 16.50 -14.25 -0.34
CA ASN A 175 16.85 -14.46 1.06
C ASN A 175 17.89 -15.57 1.19
N LEU A 176 19.04 -15.25 1.82
CA LEU A 176 20.08 -16.23 2.14
C LEU A 176 20.13 -16.47 3.66
N PRO A 177 19.61 -17.60 4.16
CA PRO A 177 19.69 -17.91 5.59
C PRO A 177 21.14 -18.18 6.01
N LEU A 178 21.63 -17.44 7.01
CA LEU A 178 22.89 -17.77 7.66
C LEU A 178 22.66 -18.82 8.75
N VAL A 179 23.15 -20.03 8.49
CA VAL A 179 23.12 -21.15 9.44
C VAL A 179 24.53 -21.38 9.99
N PRO A 180 24.72 -21.41 11.33
CA PRO A 180 26.02 -21.68 11.92
C PRO A 180 26.61 -23.00 11.41
N GLY A 181 27.86 -22.97 10.95
CA GLY A 181 28.57 -24.14 10.42
C GLY A 181 28.25 -24.50 8.96
N ALA A 182 27.26 -23.86 8.34
CA ALA A 182 27.03 -24.00 6.90
C ALA A 182 27.94 -23.04 6.12
N SER A 183 28.49 -23.53 5.01
CA SER A 183 29.22 -22.68 4.06
C SER A 183 28.23 -21.88 3.22
N LEU A 184 28.63 -20.70 2.75
CA LEU A 184 27.85 -19.96 1.78
C LEU A 184 27.81 -20.71 0.44
N PRO A 185 26.72 -20.59 -0.35
CA PRO A 185 26.65 -21.17 -1.68
C PRO A 185 27.83 -20.73 -2.56
N PRO A 186 28.44 -21.62 -3.37
CA PRO A 186 29.59 -21.25 -4.21
C PRO A 186 29.33 -20.12 -5.20
N ILE A 187 28.07 -19.92 -5.62
CA ILE A 187 27.67 -18.82 -6.49
C ILE A 187 27.96 -17.45 -5.87
N PHE A 188 27.99 -17.35 -4.53
CA PHE A 188 28.20 -16.10 -3.80
C PHE A 188 29.55 -15.44 -4.13
N ALA A 189 30.58 -16.24 -4.42
CA ALA A 189 31.89 -15.75 -4.82
C ALA A 189 31.92 -15.18 -6.26
N ARG A 190 30.86 -15.40 -7.04
CA ARG A 190 30.75 -15.03 -8.46
C ARG A 190 29.64 -14.01 -8.72
N LEU A 191 28.94 -13.55 -7.68
CA LEU A 191 27.91 -12.53 -7.82
C LEU A 191 28.53 -11.20 -8.25
N THR A 192 27.92 -10.59 -9.26
CA THR A 192 28.40 -9.30 -9.80
C THR A 192 27.33 -8.21 -9.76
N LYS A 193 26.05 -8.60 -9.74
CA LYS A 193 24.92 -7.67 -9.81
C LYS A 193 24.29 -7.29 -8.46
N PRO A 194 23.94 -8.23 -7.55
CA PRO A 194 23.11 -7.91 -6.39
C PRO A 194 23.85 -7.08 -5.33
N LEU A 195 23.13 -6.14 -4.71
CA LEU A 195 23.54 -5.56 -3.44
C LEU A 195 23.31 -6.56 -2.31
N VAL A 196 24.36 -6.86 -1.55
CA VAL A 196 24.32 -7.84 -0.46
C VAL A 196 24.14 -7.13 0.89
N VAL A 197 23.03 -7.40 1.61
CA VAL A 197 22.66 -6.71 2.85
C VAL A 197 22.52 -7.69 4.03
N GLY A 198 23.31 -7.44 5.08
CA GLY A 198 23.26 -8.15 6.36
C GLY A 198 22.16 -7.65 7.29
N LEU A 199 21.19 -8.50 7.60
CA LEU A 199 20.22 -8.27 8.66
C LEU A 199 20.67 -8.93 9.96
N THR A 200 20.89 -8.11 10.99
CA THR A 200 21.21 -8.54 12.35
C THR A 200 20.06 -8.20 13.31
N ILE A 201 20.05 -8.85 14.46
CA ILE A 201 19.06 -8.63 15.52
C ILE A 201 19.80 -8.54 16.85
N ASN A 202 19.32 -7.65 17.73
CA ASN A 202 19.81 -7.61 19.10
C ASN A 202 19.58 -8.97 19.79
N LEU A 203 20.62 -9.48 20.48
CA LEU A 203 20.63 -10.78 21.14
C LEU A 203 19.48 -10.96 22.14
N ASP A 204 19.19 -9.94 22.96
CA ASP A 204 18.15 -9.99 23.99
C ASP A 204 16.76 -10.16 23.35
N ARG A 205 16.52 -9.44 22.26
CA ARG A 205 15.29 -9.53 21.47
C ARG A 205 15.16 -10.91 20.80
N LEU A 206 16.26 -11.45 20.28
CA LEU A 206 16.25 -12.76 19.63
C LEU A 206 15.88 -13.88 20.62
N VAL A 207 16.51 -13.90 21.80
CA VAL A 207 16.22 -14.89 22.86
C VAL A 207 14.74 -14.85 23.25
N GLN A 208 14.19 -13.65 23.46
CA GLN A 208 12.78 -13.47 23.82
C GLN A 208 11.82 -14.03 22.74
N ILE A 209 12.08 -13.75 21.45
CA ILE A 209 11.27 -14.28 20.34
C ILE A 209 11.43 -15.81 20.21
N ARG A 210 12.63 -16.34 20.52
CA ARG A 210 12.86 -17.80 20.52
C ARG A 210 12.09 -18.48 21.64
N ALA A 211 12.12 -17.93 22.86
CA ALA A 211 11.44 -18.45 24.03
C ALA A 211 9.91 -18.49 23.83
N ASN A 212 9.33 -17.40 23.33
CA ASN A 212 7.88 -17.30 23.09
C ASN A 212 7.34 -18.34 22.09
N ARG A 213 8.16 -18.74 21.09
CA ARG A 213 7.76 -19.79 20.13
C ARG A 213 7.84 -21.19 20.73
N LEU A 214 8.77 -21.43 21.65
CA LEU A 214 8.89 -22.72 22.34
C LEU A 214 7.72 -22.94 23.30
N SER A 215 7.30 -21.90 24.02
CA SER A 215 6.11 -21.95 24.88
C SER A 215 4.83 -22.17 24.06
N SER A 216 4.65 -21.48 22.93
CA SER A 216 3.47 -21.69 22.08
C SER A 216 3.41 -23.10 21.45
N LEU A 217 4.57 -23.68 21.10
CA LEU A 217 4.66 -25.06 20.59
C LEU A 217 4.43 -26.11 21.69
N ALA A 218 4.75 -25.81 22.94
CA ALA A 218 4.48 -26.67 24.08
C ALA A 218 2.99 -26.70 24.45
N GLU A 219 2.29 -25.58 24.35
CA GLU A 219 0.84 -25.49 24.56
C GLU A 219 0.04 -26.28 23.50
N THR A 220 0.50 -26.31 22.24
CA THR A 220 -0.17 -27.10 21.17
C THR A 220 0.00 -28.62 21.35
N ARG A 221 0.88 -29.10 22.23
CA ARG A 221 1.09 -30.53 22.50
C ARG A 221 0.26 -31.08 23.67
N GLN A 222 -0.50 -30.24 24.38
CA GLN A 222 -1.33 -30.65 25.54
C GLN A 222 -2.84 -30.68 25.26
N THR A 223 -3.25 -30.58 23.99
CA THR A 223 -4.62 -30.85 23.52
C THR A 223 -4.61 -32.02 22.55
#